data_AF-A0A6B1B8I3-F1
#
_entry.id   AF-A0A6B1B8I3-F1
#
_cell.length_a   1.000
_cell.length_b   1.000
_cell.length_c   1.000
_cell.angle_alpha   90.00
_cell.angle_beta   90.00
_cell.angle_gamma   90.00
#
_symmetry.space_group_name_H-M   'P 1'
#
loop_
_entity.id
_entity.type
_entity.pdbx_description
1 polymer ?
#
loop_
_entity_poly.entity_id
_entity_poly.type
_entity_poly.pdbx_seq_one_letter_code
_entity_poly.pdbx_strand_id
1 'polypeptide(L)'
;MLRLTFLLRRKKGMTRAEMQDYWLNVHGPLVVSHSATAKFLRYVQVHTTSDDHSRLPGRRGEMEEPYDGVAEVWWESKEAMLAAMRTDGGREFDRALVEDELNFADIENSSAYYCYEYPQVNPTPENIVATERSSLVKLYFSFRHLPSLSIDEAQWYWRTHHGPIIRRQAQSSGILRYQQVHADEHSFTAAVNRSRGSQVEPYTGHAEVWMDRSAMGNAIPENRAASRRAYEDEANFIDFGRSVMFLAKEHVMVDHR
;
A
#
# COMPACT_ATOMS: atom_id res chain seq x y z
N MET A 1 -8.48 -13.13 -3.26
CA MET A 1 -9.25 -11.91 -2.91
C MET A 1 -8.75 -10.78 -3.78
N LEU A 2 -9.65 -10.00 -4.37
CA LEU A 2 -9.30 -8.77 -5.07
C LEU A 2 -9.02 -7.69 -4.02
N ARG A 3 -7.96 -6.90 -4.22
CA ARG A 3 -7.65 -5.74 -3.39
C ARG A 3 -7.59 -4.47 -4.23
N LEU A 4 -8.13 -3.37 -3.71
CA LEU A 4 -7.82 -2.01 -4.16
C LEU A 4 -6.79 -1.40 -3.22
N THR A 5 -5.75 -0.81 -3.80
CA THR A 5 -4.79 0.04 -3.10
C THR A 5 -4.93 1.45 -3.65
N PHE A 6 -5.15 2.43 -2.79
CA PHE A 6 -5.27 3.84 -3.18
C PHE A 6 -4.31 4.70 -2.35
N LEU A 7 -3.19 5.09 -2.95
CA LEU A 7 -2.21 6.00 -2.35
C LEU A 7 -2.72 7.44 -2.47
N LEU A 8 -2.93 8.09 -1.33
CA LEU A 8 -3.60 9.38 -1.25
C LEU A 8 -2.61 10.52 -0.96
N ARG A 9 -2.71 11.58 -1.75
CA ARG A 9 -2.15 12.90 -1.43
C ARG A 9 -3.21 13.74 -0.77
N ARG A 10 -2.82 14.52 0.23
CA ARG A 10 -3.71 15.49 0.84
C ARG A 10 -4.06 16.63 -0.11
N LYS A 11 -5.27 17.16 0.05
CA LYS A 11 -5.73 18.37 -0.64
C LYS A 11 -4.78 19.54 -0.37
N LYS A 12 -4.53 20.34 -1.41
CA LYS A 12 -3.69 21.54 -1.29
C LYS A 12 -4.22 22.48 -0.19
N GLY A 13 -3.32 22.90 0.70
CA GLY A 13 -3.64 23.76 1.84
C GLY A 13 -3.91 23.02 3.14
N MET A 14 -4.05 21.68 3.12
CA MET A 14 -4.12 20.87 4.34
C MET A 14 -2.74 20.38 4.76
N THR A 15 -2.55 20.24 6.06
CA THR A 15 -1.47 19.44 6.64
C THR A 15 -1.81 17.94 6.57
N ARG A 16 -0.80 17.07 6.71
CA ARG A 16 -1.01 15.62 6.77
C ARG A 16 -1.93 15.23 7.92
N ALA A 17 -1.73 15.84 9.09
CA ALA A 17 -2.51 15.55 10.28
C ALA A 17 -4.00 15.91 10.10
N GLU A 18 -4.30 17.08 9.52
CA GLU A 18 -5.69 17.48 9.24
C GLU A 18 -6.35 16.54 8.23
N MET A 19 -5.63 16.14 7.19
CA MET A 19 -6.15 15.21 6.18
C MET A 19 -6.42 13.83 6.79
N GLN A 20 -5.47 13.29 7.56
CA GLN A 20 -5.60 12.00 8.22
C GLN A 20 -6.70 12.00 9.28
N ASP A 21 -6.87 13.10 10.04
CA ASP A 21 -7.96 13.26 11.01
C ASP A 21 -9.33 13.25 10.33
N TYR A 22 -9.51 14.06 9.28
CA TYR A 22 -10.74 14.04 8.47
C TYR A 22 -11.00 12.64 7.90
N TRP A 23 -9.96 12.02 7.35
CA TRP A 23 -10.07 10.72 6.73
C TRP A 23 -10.47 9.63 7.73
N LEU A 24 -9.92 9.64 8.93
CA LEU A 24 -10.25 8.65 9.97
C LEU A 24 -11.62 8.90 10.60
N ASN A 25 -11.94 10.16 10.91
CA ASN A 25 -13.07 10.51 11.76
C ASN A 25 -14.33 10.95 11.01
N VAL A 26 -14.24 11.25 9.71
CA VAL A 26 -15.39 11.64 8.87
C VAL A 26 -15.59 10.64 7.73
N HIS A 27 -14.59 10.50 6.87
CA HIS A 27 -14.67 9.60 5.72
C HIS A 27 -14.71 8.13 6.15
N GLY A 28 -13.90 7.74 7.14
CA GLY A 28 -13.85 6.39 7.67
C GLY A 28 -15.24 5.84 8.07
N PRO A 29 -16.00 6.53 8.94
CA PRO A 29 -17.37 6.17 9.27
C PRO A 29 -18.32 6.07 8.07
N LEU A 30 -18.21 6.97 7.08
CA LEU A 30 -18.99 6.90 5.84
C LEU A 30 -18.72 5.60 5.07
N VAL A 31 -17.44 5.21 4.94
CA VAL A 31 -17.05 3.96 4.27
C VAL A 31 -17.52 2.74 5.07
N VAL A 32 -17.35 2.76 6.39
CA VAL A 32 -17.80 1.68 7.28
C VAL A 32 -19.31 1.47 7.20
N SER A 33 -20.12 2.54 7.17
CA SER A 33 -21.58 2.43 7.12
C SER A 33 -22.09 1.77 5.83
N HIS A 34 -21.29 1.81 4.75
CA HIS A 34 -21.61 1.20 3.47
C HIS A 34 -20.90 -0.15 3.24
N SER A 35 -20.03 -0.60 4.16
CA SER A 35 -19.20 -1.79 3.97
C SER A 35 -19.99 -3.06 3.64
N ALA A 36 -21.14 -3.27 4.27
CA ALA A 36 -22.03 -4.41 3.99
C ALA A 36 -22.69 -4.34 2.60
N THR A 37 -23.06 -3.12 2.16
CA THR A 37 -23.63 -2.86 0.82
C THR A 37 -22.58 -3.04 -0.26
N ALA A 38 -21.38 -2.51 -0.03
CA ALA A 38 -20.24 -2.59 -0.95
C ALA A 38 -19.47 -3.93 -0.87
N LYS A 39 -19.90 -4.84 0.02
CA LYS A 39 -19.35 -6.19 0.23
C LYS A 39 -17.86 -6.21 0.55
N PHE A 40 -17.39 -5.25 1.36
CA PHE A 40 -16.00 -5.24 1.81
C PHE A 40 -15.75 -6.41 2.76
N LEU A 41 -14.72 -7.20 2.47
CA LEU A 41 -14.16 -8.17 3.43
C LEU A 41 -13.25 -7.48 4.43
N ARG A 42 -12.60 -6.39 4.03
CA ARG A 42 -11.74 -5.59 4.89
C ARG A 42 -11.59 -4.19 4.33
N TYR A 43 -11.44 -3.22 5.23
CA TYR A 43 -11.03 -1.86 4.95
C TYR A 43 -10.00 -1.42 5.99
N VAL A 44 -8.84 -0.96 5.51
CA VAL A 44 -7.75 -0.44 6.35
C VAL A 44 -7.36 0.94 5.82
N GLN A 45 -7.22 1.90 6.74
CA GLN A 45 -6.49 3.14 6.45
C GLN A 45 -5.05 3.00 6.95
N VAL A 46 -4.09 3.17 6.06
CA VAL A 46 -2.66 3.10 6.36
C VAL A 46 -2.12 4.53 6.35
N HIS A 47 -1.96 5.12 7.53
CA HIS A 47 -1.55 6.52 7.69
C HIS A 47 -0.03 6.62 7.73
N THR A 48 0.54 7.42 6.82
CA THR A 48 1.98 7.70 6.83
C THR A 48 2.35 8.43 8.11
N THR A 49 3.40 7.94 8.78
CA THR A 49 3.92 8.50 10.03
C THR A 49 4.55 9.89 9.83
N SER A 50 4.83 10.59 10.93
CA SER A 50 5.60 11.84 10.92
C SER A 50 7.13 11.62 10.98
N ASP A 51 7.60 10.37 10.80
CA ASP A 51 9.02 10.04 10.81
C ASP A 51 9.77 10.80 9.69
N ASP A 52 11.08 11.00 9.86
CA ASP A 52 11.95 11.50 8.77
C ASP A 52 12.21 10.35 7.78
N HIS A 53 11.58 10.45 6.62
CA HIS A 53 11.64 9.45 5.56
C HIS A 53 12.83 9.64 4.62
N SER A 54 13.55 10.78 4.70
CA SER A 54 14.63 11.12 3.75
C SER A 54 15.78 10.10 3.75
N ARG A 55 15.99 9.40 4.87
CA ARG A 55 17.05 8.41 5.03
C ARG A 55 16.61 6.98 4.74
N LEU A 56 15.30 6.75 4.59
CA LEU A 56 14.72 5.42 4.44
C LEU A 56 15.16 4.71 3.16
N PRO A 57 15.27 5.38 1.98
CA PRO A 57 15.77 4.74 0.76
C PRO A 57 17.20 4.23 0.89
N GLY A 58 18.04 4.89 1.70
CA GLY A 58 19.43 4.54 1.92
C GLY A 58 20.23 4.50 0.60
N ARG A 59 20.73 3.30 0.23
CA ARG A 59 21.52 3.10 -0.99
C ARG A 59 20.72 3.20 -2.29
N ARG A 60 19.38 3.22 -2.20
CA ARG A 60 18.49 3.33 -3.37
C ARG A 60 18.48 4.72 -4.00
N GLY A 61 19.02 5.73 -3.30
CA GLY A 61 19.06 7.10 -3.79
C GLY A 61 17.77 7.86 -3.54
N GLU A 62 17.58 8.96 -4.26
CA GLU A 62 16.37 9.76 -4.20
C GLU A 62 15.17 9.00 -4.79
N MET A 63 14.02 9.17 -4.14
CA MET A 63 12.75 8.53 -4.46
C MET A 63 11.65 9.59 -4.52
N GLU A 64 10.48 9.23 -5.04
CA GLU A 64 9.30 10.09 -4.97
C GLU A 64 8.90 10.37 -3.52
N GLU A 65 8.28 11.53 -3.29
CA GLU A 65 7.85 11.97 -1.97
C GLU A 65 6.85 10.98 -1.33
N PRO A 66 6.94 10.69 -0.02
CA PRO A 66 5.93 9.89 0.69
C PRO A 66 4.50 10.39 0.49
N TYR A 67 3.57 9.48 0.19
CA TYR A 67 2.13 9.77 0.24
C TYR A 67 1.67 10.07 1.67
N ASP A 68 0.49 10.66 1.83
CA ASP A 68 -0.07 10.96 3.15
C ASP A 68 -0.76 9.73 3.78
N GLY A 69 -1.13 8.74 2.96
CA GLY A 69 -1.52 7.42 3.41
C GLY A 69 -2.05 6.55 2.28
N VAL A 70 -2.56 5.37 2.61
CA VAL A 70 -3.07 4.37 1.66
C VAL A 70 -4.39 3.78 2.13
N ALA A 71 -5.42 3.87 1.29
CA ALA A 71 -6.65 3.11 1.49
C ALA A 71 -6.46 1.70 0.94
N GLU A 72 -6.74 0.69 1.76
CA GLU A 72 -6.69 -0.70 1.34
C GLU A 72 -8.08 -1.31 1.53
N VAL A 73 -8.66 -1.84 0.45
CA VAL A 73 -10.01 -2.42 0.46
C VAL A 73 -9.99 -3.78 -0.22
N TRP A 74 -10.66 -4.77 0.38
CA TRP A 74 -10.69 -6.14 -0.13
C TRP A 74 -12.10 -6.62 -0.40
N TRP A 75 -12.22 -7.42 -1.44
CA TRP A 75 -13.41 -8.20 -1.79
C TRP A 75 -13.04 -9.65 -2.03
N GLU A 76 -14.05 -10.51 -1.93
CA GLU A 76 -13.89 -11.94 -2.20
C GLU A 76 -13.34 -12.18 -3.62
N SER A 77 -13.97 -11.53 -4.61
CA SER A 77 -13.54 -11.54 -6.01
C SER A 77 -13.90 -10.24 -6.71
N LYS A 78 -13.41 -10.09 -7.94
CA LYS A 78 -13.79 -9.00 -8.85
C LYS A 78 -15.28 -8.99 -9.15
N GLU A 79 -15.88 -10.17 -9.37
CA GLU A 79 -17.30 -10.34 -9.67
C GLU A 79 -18.16 -9.90 -8.49
N ALA A 80 -17.77 -10.27 -7.26
CA ALA A 80 -18.48 -9.89 -6.04
C ALA A 80 -18.51 -8.37 -5.87
N MET A 81 -17.37 -7.70 -6.08
CA MET A 81 -17.28 -6.25 -6.04
C MET A 81 -18.10 -5.58 -7.14
N LEU A 82 -18.01 -6.06 -8.39
CA LEU A 82 -18.79 -5.49 -9.49
C LEU A 82 -20.29 -5.66 -9.28
N ALA A 83 -20.73 -6.80 -8.75
CA ALA A 83 -22.13 -7.04 -8.41
C ALA A 83 -22.61 -6.07 -7.32
N ALA A 84 -21.81 -5.86 -6.28
CA ALA A 84 -22.12 -4.92 -5.19
C ALA A 84 -22.25 -3.48 -5.70
N MET A 85 -21.27 -3.01 -6.48
CA MET A 85 -21.22 -1.64 -7.00
C MET A 85 -22.28 -1.34 -8.07
N ARG A 86 -22.88 -2.37 -8.69
CA ARG A 86 -23.99 -2.23 -9.65
C ARG A 86 -25.38 -2.14 -9.01
N THR A 87 -25.50 -2.29 -7.70
CA THR A 87 -26.76 -2.05 -7.00
C THR A 87 -27.05 -0.54 -6.88
N ASP A 88 -28.29 -0.15 -6.55
CA ASP A 88 -28.60 1.25 -6.25
C ASP A 88 -27.77 1.78 -5.07
N GLY A 89 -27.67 0.98 -3.99
CA GLY A 89 -26.85 1.33 -2.83
C GLY A 89 -25.36 1.41 -3.15
N GLY A 90 -24.85 0.56 -4.03
CA GLY A 90 -23.46 0.64 -4.50
C GLY A 90 -23.16 1.91 -5.30
N ARG A 91 -24.09 2.35 -6.16
CA ARG A 91 -23.98 3.62 -6.89
C ARG A 91 -24.11 4.84 -5.99
N GLU A 92 -25.01 4.78 -5.01
CA GLU A 92 -25.16 5.83 -4.01
C GLU A 92 -23.88 5.97 -3.18
N PHE A 93 -23.34 4.85 -2.69
CA PHE A 93 -22.06 4.81 -2.01
C PHE A 93 -20.93 5.41 -2.86
N ASP A 94 -20.79 4.99 -4.12
CA ASP A 94 -19.75 5.53 -5.02
C ASP A 94 -19.84 7.06 -5.15
N ARG A 95 -21.05 7.59 -5.30
CA ARG A 95 -21.28 9.05 -5.40
C ARG A 95 -20.91 9.77 -4.12
N ALA A 96 -21.37 9.27 -2.97
CA ALA A 96 -21.04 9.84 -1.66
C ALA A 96 -19.52 9.80 -1.41
N LEU A 97 -18.86 8.73 -1.83
CA LEU A 97 -17.40 8.59 -1.72
C LEU A 97 -16.67 9.62 -2.58
N VAL A 98 -17.05 9.79 -3.85
CA VAL A 98 -16.46 10.81 -4.74
C VAL A 98 -16.63 12.21 -4.14
N GLU A 99 -17.82 12.55 -3.67
CA GLU A 99 -18.11 13.87 -3.12
C GLU A 99 -17.26 14.16 -1.87
N ASP A 100 -17.14 13.18 -0.98
CA ASP A 100 -16.38 13.36 0.26
C ASP A 100 -14.86 13.39 0.05
N GLU A 101 -14.33 12.63 -0.91
CA GLU A 101 -12.91 12.63 -1.29
C GLU A 101 -12.41 14.04 -1.66
N LEU A 102 -13.25 14.88 -2.27
CA LEU A 102 -12.92 16.27 -2.63
C LEU A 102 -12.64 17.16 -1.41
N ASN A 103 -13.05 16.75 -0.21
CA ASN A 103 -12.84 17.53 1.01
C ASN A 103 -11.41 17.41 1.54
N PHE A 104 -10.74 16.27 1.33
CA PHE A 104 -9.46 15.98 1.99
C PHE A 104 -8.35 15.46 1.06
N ALA A 105 -8.68 14.94 -0.12
CA ALA A 105 -7.71 14.32 -1.03
C ALA A 105 -7.47 15.16 -2.29
N ASP A 106 -6.22 15.17 -2.74
CA ASP A 106 -5.81 15.58 -4.07
C ASP A 106 -5.80 14.35 -4.98
N ILE A 107 -6.96 14.06 -5.56
CA ILE A 107 -7.19 12.83 -6.34
C ILE A 107 -6.38 12.82 -7.63
N GLU A 108 -6.17 13.98 -8.25
CA GLU A 108 -5.37 14.13 -9.47
C GLU A 108 -3.94 13.60 -9.27
N ASN A 109 -3.36 13.89 -8.10
CA ASN A 109 -2.01 13.47 -7.70
C ASN A 109 -1.96 12.21 -6.82
N SER A 110 -3.10 11.54 -6.65
CA SER A 110 -3.21 10.25 -5.95
C SER A 110 -3.16 9.09 -6.95
N SER A 111 -2.82 7.87 -6.51
CA SER A 111 -2.70 6.71 -7.41
C SER A 111 -3.46 5.51 -6.87
N ALA A 112 -4.37 4.95 -7.69
CA ALA A 112 -5.10 3.74 -7.35
C ALA A 112 -4.74 2.59 -8.28
N TYR A 113 -4.70 1.36 -7.74
CA TYR A 113 -4.59 0.14 -8.54
C TYR A 113 -5.21 -1.06 -7.83
N TYR A 114 -5.79 -1.93 -8.64
CA TYR A 114 -6.21 -3.25 -8.20
C TYR A 114 -5.03 -4.21 -8.19
N CYS A 115 -5.05 -5.14 -7.24
CA CYS A 115 -3.91 -5.99 -6.96
C CYS A 115 -4.30 -7.30 -6.26
N TYR A 116 -3.34 -8.23 -6.24
CA TYR A 116 -3.41 -9.50 -5.53
C TYR A 116 -2.21 -9.66 -4.59
N GLU A 117 -2.45 -10.26 -3.42
CA GLU A 117 -1.43 -10.46 -2.38
C GLU A 117 -0.75 -11.82 -2.51
N TYR A 118 0.57 -11.81 -2.36
CA TYR A 118 1.43 -12.99 -2.34
C TYR A 118 2.27 -12.95 -1.07
N PRO A 119 1.76 -13.49 0.06
CA PRO A 119 2.49 -13.54 1.32
C PRO A 119 3.81 -14.29 1.16
N GLN A 120 4.90 -13.69 1.64
CA GLN A 120 6.24 -14.30 1.59
C GLN A 120 6.69 -14.71 3.00
N VAL A 121 6.43 -13.86 4.00
CA VAL A 121 6.63 -14.15 5.42
C VAL A 121 5.33 -13.78 6.13
N ASN A 122 4.58 -14.77 6.60
CA ASN A 122 3.30 -14.53 7.27
C ASN A 122 3.13 -15.54 8.40
N PRO A 123 3.43 -15.16 9.66
CA PRO A 123 3.27 -16.08 10.77
C PRO A 123 1.79 -16.29 11.08
N THR A 124 1.47 -17.46 11.64
CA THR A 124 0.14 -17.79 12.16
C THR A 124 0.12 -17.57 13.68
N PRO A 125 -0.92 -16.93 14.26
CA PRO A 125 -2.07 -16.33 13.57
C PRO A 125 -1.70 -15.07 12.77
N GLU A 126 -2.43 -14.80 11.69
CA GLU A 126 -2.19 -13.66 10.78
C GLU A 126 -2.69 -12.32 11.35
N ASN A 127 -2.28 -11.99 12.58
CA ASN A 127 -2.80 -10.86 13.35
C ASN A 127 -1.78 -9.72 13.56
N ILE A 128 -0.68 -9.72 12.79
CA ILE A 128 0.34 -8.66 12.86
C ILE A 128 -0.17 -7.40 12.16
N VAL A 129 -0.42 -6.36 12.97
CA VAL A 129 -0.91 -5.04 12.55
C VAL A 129 -0.11 -3.94 13.25
N ALA A 130 0.36 -2.95 12.49
CA ALA A 130 1.10 -1.80 12.96
C ALA A 130 0.17 -0.69 13.46
N THR A 131 -0.56 -0.95 14.55
CA THR A 131 -1.48 0.05 15.15
C THR A 131 -0.75 1.22 15.81
N GLU A 132 -1.44 2.35 15.98
CA GLU A 132 -0.92 3.54 16.69
C GLU A 132 -0.36 3.22 18.10
N ARG A 133 -0.92 2.22 18.78
CA ARG A 133 -0.53 1.85 20.15
C ARG A 133 0.54 0.77 20.22
N SER A 134 1.03 0.25 19.10
CA SER A 134 2.10 -0.75 19.08
C SER A 134 3.46 -0.14 18.72
N SER A 135 4.54 -0.86 19.02
CA SER A 135 5.89 -0.55 18.56
C SER A 135 6.11 -0.86 17.08
N LEU A 136 5.16 -1.52 16.42
CA LEU A 136 5.30 -1.97 15.05
C LEU A 136 5.11 -0.83 14.06
N VAL A 137 5.84 -0.86 12.96
CA VAL A 137 5.62 -0.01 11.78
C VAL A 137 5.45 -0.89 10.56
N LYS A 138 4.66 -0.38 9.61
CA LYS A 138 4.55 -0.94 8.27
C LYS A 138 5.40 -0.08 7.33
N LEU A 139 6.46 -0.66 6.76
CA LEU A 139 7.15 -0.08 5.62
C LEU A 139 6.32 -0.38 4.37
N TYR A 140 5.94 0.69 3.67
CA TYR A 140 5.26 0.65 2.39
C TYR A 140 6.26 1.02 1.31
N PHE A 141 6.53 0.12 0.38
CA PHE A 141 7.43 0.36 -0.74
C PHE A 141 6.73 0.07 -2.07
N SER A 142 6.06 1.10 -2.61
CA SER A 142 5.48 1.04 -3.95
C SER A 142 6.53 1.35 -4.98
N PHE A 143 6.63 0.50 -6.00
CA PHE A 143 7.70 0.62 -6.98
C PHE A 143 7.20 0.54 -8.42
N ARG A 144 7.94 1.20 -9.30
CA ARG A 144 7.84 1.00 -10.74
C ARG A 144 9.02 0.18 -11.21
N HIS A 145 8.79 -0.67 -12.20
CA HIS A 145 9.85 -1.48 -12.78
C HIS A 145 10.75 -0.65 -13.69
N LEU A 146 11.96 -1.16 -13.92
CA LEU A 146 12.89 -0.58 -14.89
C LEU A 146 12.23 -0.50 -16.28
N PRO A 147 12.43 0.60 -17.06
CA PRO A 147 11.84 0.73 -18.39
C PRO A 147 12.25 -0.36 -19.40
N SER A 148 13.31 -1.11 -19.11
CA SER A 148 13.79 -2.22 -19.94
C SER A 148 13.02 -3.53 -19.72
N LEU A 149 12.14 -3.59 -18.73
CA LEU A 149 11.32 -4.76 -18.41
C LEU A 149 9.86 -4.47 -18.74
N SER A 150 9.10 -5.50 -19.08
CA SER A 150 7.65 -5.47 -18.96
C SER A 150 7.21 -5.64 -17.49
N ILE A 151 5.96 -5.28 -17.19
CA ILE A 151 5.37 -5.53 -15.86
C ILE A 151 5.40 -7.01 -15.49
N ASP A 152 5.11 -7.90 -16.44
CA ASP A 152 5.09 -9.35 -16.22
C ASP A 152 6.49 -9.89 -15.88
N GLU A 153 7.52 -9.45 -16.59
CA GLU A 153 8.92 -9.82 -16.31
C GLU A 153 9.36 -9.33 -14.93
N ALA A 154 9.05 -8.07 -14.60
CA ALA A 154 9.41 -7.49 -13.31
C ALA A 154 8.68 -8.18 -12.14
N GLN A 155 7.37 -8.42 -12.27
CA GLN A 155 6.59 -9.14 -11.25
C GLN A 155 7.03 -10.60 -11.13
N TRP A 156 7.35 -11.27 -12.24
CA TRP A 156 7.88 -12.62 -12.22
C TRP A 156 9.22 -12.67 -11.48
N TYR A 157 10.15 -11.77 -11.80
CA TYR A 157 11.45 -11.66 -11.12
C TYR A 157 11.26 -11.38 -9.63
N TRP A 158 10.41 -10.41 -9.30
CA TRP A 158 10.10 -10.04 -7.92
C TRP A 158 9.56 -11.22 -7.11
N ARG A 159 8.66 -12.03 -7.67
CA ARG A 159 8.09 -13.19 -6.98
C ARG A 159 9.06 -14.37 -6.88
N THR A 160 9.82 -14.64 -7.94
CA THR A 160 10.60 -15.89 -8.07
C THR A 160 12.06 -15.77 -7.67
N HIS A 161 12.63 -14.57 -7.65
CA HIS A 161 14.03 -14.31 -7.29
C HIS A 161 14.12 -13.49 -6.00
N HIS A 162 13.52 -12.30 -6.00
CA HIS A 162 13.57 -11.39 -4.85
C HIS A 162 12.81 -11.94 -3.63
N GLY A 163 11.62 -12.51 -3.83
CA GLY A 163 10.82 -13.14 -2.77
C GLY A 163 11.60 -14.17 -1.93
N PRO A 164 12.24 -15.19 -2.54
CA PRO A 164 13.16 -16.10 -1.85
C PRO A 164 14.30 -15.43 -1.07
N ILE A 165 14.90 -14.35 -1.60
CA ILE A 165 15.98 -13.62 -0.93
C ILE A 165 15.46 -13.05 0.39
N ILE A 166 14.31 -12.36 0.37
CA ILE A 166 13.72 -11.77 1.58
C ILE A 166 13.31 -12.85 2.57
N ARG A 167 12.67 -13.93 2.12
CA ARG A 167 12.29 -15.06 3.00
C ARG A 167 13.49 -15.63 3.74
N ARG A 168 14.60 -15.85 3.04
CA ARG A 168 15.83 -16.42 3.62
C ARG A 168 16.47 -15.53 4.67
N GLN A 169 16.27 -14.20 4.60
CA GLN A 169 16.92 -13.24 5.50
C GLN A 169 15.96 -12.55 6.48
N ALA A 170 14.67 -12.90 6.47
CA ALA A 170 13.63 -12.22 7.22
C ALA A 170 13.97 -12.05 8.71
N GLN A 171 14.42 -13.13 9.37
CA GLN A 171 14.81 -13.09 10.78
C GLN A 171 15.98 -12.13 11.04
N SER A 172 17.05 -12.20 10.24
CA SER A 172 18.20 -11.28 10.36
C SER A 172 17.85 -9.82 10.02
N SER A 173 16.78 -9.62 9.25
CA SER A 173 16.28 -8.30 8.87
C SER A 173 15.23 -7.76 9.85
N GLY A 174 14.86 -8.50 10.91
CA GLY A 174 13.80 -8.09 11.85
C GLY A 174 12.41 -8.05 11.21
N ILE A 175 12.22 -8.72 10.08
CA ILE A 175 10.96 -8.76 9.34
C ILE A 175 10.02 -9.73 10.05
N LEU A 176 8.92 -9.20 10.59
CA LEU A 176 7.89 -9.98 11.26
C LEU A 176 6.83 -10.48 10.27
N ARG A 177 6.54 -9.68 9.25
CA ARG A 177 5.63 -10.02 8.14
C ARG A 177 6.11 -9.32 6.87
N TYR A 178 5.99 -10.00 5.74
CA TYR A 178 6.29 -9.47 4.41
C TYR A 178 5.28 -9.98 3.40
N GLN A 179 4.63 -9.04 2.72
CA GLN A 179 3.74 -9.30 1.59
C GLN A 179 4.27 -8.63 0.34
N GLN A 180 4.23 -9.37 -0.77
CA GLN A 180 4.30 -8.78 -2.10
C GLN A 180 2.88 -8.56 -2.60
N VAL A 181 2.57 -7.35 -3.02
CA VAL A 181 1.26 -7.03 -3.57
C VAL A 181 1.45 -6.63 -5.02
N HIS A 182 0.98 -7.47 -5.93
CA HIS A 182 1.20 -7.33 -7.38
C HIS A 182 0.02 -6.61 -8.01
N ALA A 183 0.29 -5.50 -8.70
CA ALA A 183 -0.76 -4.78 -9.43
C ALA A 183 -1.24 -5.62 -10.62
N ASP A 184 -2.55 -5.67 -10.82
CA ASP A 184 -3.17 -6.44 -11.90
C ASP A 184 -4.47 -5.71 -12.32
N GLU A 185 -5.34 -6.38 -13.09
CA GLU A 185 -6.62 -5.88 -13.53
C GLU A 185 -6.47 -4.52 -14.24
N HIS A 186 -5.46 -4.38 -15.10
CA HIS A 186 -5.03 -3.08 -15.64
C HIS A 186 -6.13 -2.28 -16.32
N SER A 187 -7.03 -2.93 -17.06
CA SER A 187 -8.18 -2.28 -17.69
C SER A 187 -9.14 -1.69 -16.66
N PHE A 188 -9.27 -2.35 -15.52
CA PHE A 188 -10.15 -1.96 -14.43
C PHE A 188 -9.50 -0.89 -13.54
N THR A 189 -8.19 -1.01 -13.27
CA THR A 189 -7.35 0.05 -12.71
C THR A 189 -7.44 1.34 -13.54
N ALA A 190 -7.32 1.23 -14.87
CA ALA A 190 -7.47 2.39 -15.75
C ALA A 190 -8.89 2.99 -15.70
N ALA A 191 -9.93 2.18 -15.52
CA ALA A 191 -11.30 2.67 -15.41
C ALA A 191 -11.52 3.48 -14.13
N VAL A 192 -11.06 2.99 -12.97
CA VAL A 192 -11.21 3.72 -11.70
C VAL A 192 -10.39 5.00 -11.68
N ASN A 193 -9.16 4.99 -12.20
CA ASN A 193 -8.35 6.22 -12.27
C ASN A 193 -8.98 7.27 -13.19
N ARG A 194 -9.54 6.87 -14.33
CA ARG A 194 -10.30 7.78 -15.21
C ARG A 194 -11.55 8.34 -14.54
N SER A 195 -12.31 7.53 -13.80
CA SER A 195 -13.52 8.02 -13.13
C SER A 195 -13.22 8.96 -11.98
N ARG A 196 -12.08 8.78 -11.30
CA ARG A 196 -11.61 9.61 -10.19
C ARG A 196 -10.84 10.85 -10.66
N GLY A 197 -10.28 10.83 -11.86
CA GLY A 197 -9.47 11.92 -12.41
C GLY A 197 -8.00 11.87 -12.01
N SER A 198 -7.50 10.72 -11.54
CA SER A 198 -6.08 10.52 -11.25
C SER A 198 -5.24 10.57 -12.52
N GLN A 199 -4.12 11.29 -12.47
CA GLN A 199 -3.14 11.41 -13.55
C GLN A 199 -1.83 10.69 -13.22
N VAL A 200 -1.71 10.11 -12.02
CA VAL A 200 -0.51 9.41 -11.60
C VAL A 200 -0.49 8.01 -12.21
N GLU A 201 0.59 7.72 -12.93
CA GLU A 201 0.85 6.37 -13.43
C GLU A 201 0.84 5.35 -12.28
N PRO A 202 0.03 4.29 -12.35
CA PRO A 202 0.01 3.25 -11.33
C PRO A 202 1.38 2.58 -11.12
N TYR A 203 1.59 2.04 -9.92
CA TYR A 203 2.79 1.28 -9.61
C TYR A 203 2.71 -0.14 -10.16
N THR A 204 3.88 -0.78 -10.31
CA THR A 204 4.00 -2.21 -10.68
C THR A 204 3.45 -3.12 -9.59
N GLY A 205 3.50 -2.63 -8.36
CA GLY A 205 3.07 -3.30 -7.14
C GLY A 205 3.73 -2.63 -5.95
N HIS A 206 3.61 -3.24 -4.79
CA HIS A 206 4.26 -2.75 -3.58
C HIS A 206 4.60 -3.84 -2.58
N ALA A 207 5.72 -3.66 -1.89
CA ALA A 207 6.08 -4.47 -0.74
C ALA A 207 5.50 -3.84 0.54
N GLU A 208 4.94 -4.69 1.40
CA GLU A 208 4.54 -4.32 2.75
C GLU A 208 5.36 -5.14 3.75
N VAL A 209 6.10 -4.45 4.62
CA VAL A 209 6.99 -5.08 5.60
C VAL A 209 6.64 -4.59 7.00
N TRP A 210 6.27 -5.49 7.90
CA TRP A 210 6.05 -5.17 9.31
C TRP A 210 7.30 -5.50 10.10
N MET A 211 7.69 -4.55 10.93
CA MET A 211 8.83 -4.68 11.82
C MET A 211 8.62 -3.88 13.09
N ASP A 212 9.31 -4.25 14.16
CA ASP A 212 9.36 -3.45 15.36
C ASP A 212 10.27 -2.22 15.14
N ARG A 213 9.85 -1.04 15.59
CA ARG A 213 10.65 0.19 15.51
C ARG A 213 12.03 0.01 16.15
N SER A 214 12.16 -0.79 17.20
CA SER A 214 13.45 -1.05 17.87
C SER A 214 14.44 -1.82 16.98
N ALA A 215 13.95 -2.55 15.98
CA ALA A 215 14.78 -3.20 14.97
C ALA A 215 15.30 -2.21 13.91
N MET A 216 14.70 -1.02 13.81
CA MET A 216 15.17 0.05 12.93
C MET A 216 16.31 0.83 13.60
N GLY A 217 17.42 1.01 12.89
CA GLY A 217 18.53 1.88 13.33
C GLY A 217 19.67 1.18 14.10
N ASN A 218 19.47 -0.02 14.64
CA ASN A 218 20.50 -0.81 15.33
C ASN A 218 21.02 -1.96 14.47
N ALA A 219 21.59 -1.64 13.30
CA ALA A 219 21.97 -2.64 12.32
C ALA A 219 23.22 -3.44 12.73
N ILE A 220 23.03 -4.71 13.07
CA ILE A 220 24.09 -5.72 13.22
C ILE A 220 24.71 -6.07 11.84
N PRO A 221 25.91 -6.69 11.77
CA PRO A 221 26.53 -7.06 10.50
C PRO A 221 25.62 -7.86 9.55
N GLU A 222 24.84 -8.80 10.10
CA GLU A 222 23.90 -9.64 9.37
C GLU A 222 22.79 -8.82 8.71
N ASN A 223 22.25 -7.84 9.43
CA ASN A 223 21.25 -6.91 8.93
C ASN A 223 21.81 -6.09 7.76
N ARG A 224 23.03 -5.54 7.90
CA ARG A 224 23.69 -4.78 6.82
C ARG A 224 23.94 -5.63 5.58
N ALA A 225 24.32 -6.89 5.75
CA ALA A 225 24.53 -7.83 4.64
C ALA A 225 23.20 -8.20 3.96
N ALA A 226 22.12 -8.40 4.74
CA ALA A 226 20.78 -8.65 4.22
C ALA A 226 20.23 -7.46 3.42
N SER A 227 20.35 -6.24 3.96
CA SER A 227 19.94 -5.01 3.27
C SER A 227 20.72 -4.78 1.98
N ARG A 228 22.03 -5.07 1.97
CA ARG A 228 22.85 -4.98 0.76
C ARG A 228 22.37 -5.95 -0.33
N ARG A 229 22.14 -7.23 0.03
CA ARG A 229 21.63 -8.24 -0.91
C ARG A 229 20.26 -7.86 -1.47
N ALA A 230 19.35 -7.36 -0.63
CA ALA A 230 18.04 -6.88 -1.10
C ALA A 230 18.20 -5.71 -2.07
N TYR A 231 18.99 -4.70 -1.73
CA TYR A 231 19.23 -3.55 -2.59
C TYR A 231 19.87 -3.92 -3.95
N GLU A 232 20.92 -4.74 -3.93
CA GLU A 232 21.61 -5.17 -5.15
C GLU A 232 20.69 -6.00 -6.07
N ASP A 233 19.79 -6.78 -5.48
CA ASP A 233 18.78 -7.55 -6.21
C ASP A 233 17.65 -6.67 -6.76
N GLU A 234 17.13 -5.74 -5.94
CA GLU A 234 16.09 -4.78 -6.32
C GLU A 234 16.52 -3.91 -7.50
N ALA A 235 17.80 -3.53 -7.58
CA ALA A 235 18.34 -2.74 -8.69
C ALA A 235 18.24 -3.45 -10.06
N ASN A 236 17.97 -4.77 -10.11
CA ASN A 236 17.78 -5.50 -11.35
C ASN A 236 16.37 -5.34 -11.94
N PHE A 237 15.40 -4.86 -11.16
CA PHE A 237 14.00 -4.76 -11.63
C PHE A 237 13.26 -3.50 -11.19
N ILE A 238 13.76 -2.73 -10.23
CA ILE A 238 13.12 -1.51 -9.72
C ILE A 238 13.77 -0.24 -10.27
N ASP A 239 12.94 0.67 -10.77
CA ASP A 239 13.30 2.07 -11.00
C ASP A 239 13.11 2.86 -9.70
N PHE A 240 14.20 3.02 -8.93
CA PHE A 240 14.11 3.65 -7.61
C PHE A 240 13.62 5.10 -7.67
N GLY A 241 14.04 5.89 -8.67
CA GLY A 241 13.68 7.30 -8.79
C GLY A 241 12.19 7.52 -9.05
N ARG A 242 11.51 6.51 -9.64
CA ARG A 242 10.05 6.48 -9.88
C ARG A 242 9.33 5.58 -8.88
N SER A 243 9.90 5.38 -7.71
CA SER A 243 9.33 4.57 -6.63
C SER A 243 9.21 5.40 -5.36
N VAL A 244 8.41 4.94 -4.40
CA VAL A 244 8.14 5.66 -3.14
C VAL A 244 8.22 4.71 -1.95
N MET A 245 8.83 5.17 -0.86
CA MET A 245 9.03 4.37 0.34
C MET A 245 8.70 5.19 1.60
N PHE A 246 7.86 4.66 2.48
CA PHE A 246 7.49 5.33 3.72
C PHE A 246 7.07 4.37 4.84
N LEU A 247 7.11 4.87 6.08
CA LEU A 247 6.63 4.17 7.26
C LEU A 247 5.21 4.63 7.59
N ALA A 248 4.37 3.67 7.96
CA ALA A 248 2.97 3.92 8.23
C ALA A 248 2.46 3.14 9.45
N LYS A 249 1.28 3.56 9.91
CA LYS A 249 0.46 2.95 10.94
C LYS A 249 -0.90 2.59 10.37
N GLU A 250 -1.54 1.58 10.96
CA GLU A 250 -2.75 0.96 10.41
C GLU A 250 -3.95 1.19 11.34
N HIS A 251 -5.05 1.64 10.74
CA HIS A 251 -6.38 1.69 11.32
C HIS A 251 -7.25 0.66 10.60
N VAL A 252 -7.48 -0.49 11.24
CA VAL A 252 -8.37 -1.53 10.69
C VAL A 252 -9.81 -1.14 11.00
N MET A 253 -10.54 -0.74 9.96
CA MET A 253 -11.90 -0.18 10.08
C MET A 253 -12.98 -1.25 9.90
N VAL A 254 -12.72 -2.23 9.03
CA VAL A 254 -13.56 -3.40 8.78
C VAL A 254 -12.66 -4.62 8.66
N ASP A 255 -13.01 -5.74 9.31
CA ASP A 255 -12.33 -7.02 9.17
C ASP A 255 -13.33 -8.17 9.30
N HIS A 256 -13.57 -8.87 8.19
CA HIS A 256 -14.47 -10.02 8.09
C HIS A 256 -13.75 -11.27 7.54
N ARG A 257 -12.41 -11.25 7.52
CA ARG A 257 -11.57 -12.34 7.05
C ARG A 257 -11.43 -13.46 8.08
#